data_AF-A0A2D8RI07-F1
#
_entry.id   AF-A0A2D8RI07-F1
#
_cell.length_a   1.000
_cell.length_b   1.000
_cell.length_c   1.000
_cell.angle_alpha   90.00
_cell.angle_beta   90.00
_cell.angle_gamma   90.00
#
_symmetry.space_group_name_H-M   'P 1'
#
loop_
_entity.id
_entity.type
_entity.pdbx_description
1 polymer ?
#
loop_
_entity_poly.entity_id
_entity_poly.type
_entity_poly.pdbx_seq_one_letter_code
_entity_poly.pdbx_strand_id
1 'polypeptide(L)'
;MSVLKMYGCKPGVLMSYPKLYSLLVLSVVSIPAPAFGETYGLAGTVRDFKEAHPDFQSFNCGVQQGLVADRIGLDRKPSFGPHGYKCLSSPETFDQWFRDVEGVNLAAPLSITLSNELSPDTTAFNYASSSFFPIDHRLFGNEVYEHNYHFTYEVHAHFTYSGGEEFHFTGADDAWLFIDGRLVIDIGGVHGALTKYVNLDHLNLEKGRSYDFDFFVSERFRPDSHFRITTTIKLEQSSAEIGDVAGSDSGADSGADSGADSGADAGGDAGVDTGADTGVDVDAGGDNGSADDNAEDPVADTDHDTEADLTPLAVPFDLKPGACPNPVQVKGGGVLAVAILGTPGFDVSMVDVDSVRILGLAPLRFDYDDVATPYALREGKAGYMDCHEDAADGQLDLTMKFDKKAVVERFGPVTDGQSVTVVIEGKLYDGTAFEGEDVALILQKGKDKEKGNEKEKTSESGKPSKSPK
;
A
#
# COMPACT_ATOMS: atom_id res chain seq x y z
N MET A 1 83.17 49.66 -32.40
CA MET A 1 83.23 51.10 -32.74
C MET A 1 81.94 51.44 -33.43
N SER A 2 81.07 52.35 -33.03
CA SER A 2 81.06 53.37 -31.99
C SER A 2 79.57 53.61 -31.69
N VAL A 3 79.14 53.63 -30.41
CA VAL A 3 78.88 54.87 -29.66
C VAL A 3 78.36 55.99 -30.57
N LEU A 4 77.11 56.42 -30.38
CA LEU A 4 76.90 57.83 -30.07
C LEU A 4 75.59 58.08 -29.33
N LYS A 5 75.71 59.05 -28.42
CA LYS A 5 74.82 59.45 -27.36
C LYS A 5 74.13 60.76 -27.78
N MET A 6 72.89 60.90 -27.31
CA MET A 6 72.12 62.14 -27.11
C MET A 6 71.66 62.91 -28.35
N TYR A 7 70.38 63.34 -28.38
CA TYR A 7 69.93 64.70 -28.06
C TYR A 7 68.39 64.75 -28.07
N GLY A 8 67.81 65.67 -27.29
CA GLY A 8 66.43 65.64 -26.84
C GLY A 8 65.36 66.33 -27.71
N CYS A 9 64.13 65.99 -27.30
CA CYS A 9 62.92 66.81 -27.12
C CYS A 9 62.30 67.60 -28.30
N LYS A 10 61.08 67.20 -28.68
CA LYS A 10 59.86 68.05 -28.67
C LYS A 10 58.58 67.21 -28.86
N PRO A 11 57.41 67.68 -28.35
CA PRO A 11 56.21 66.87 -28.18
C PRO A 11 55.28 66.93 -29.41
N GLY A 12 54.63 65.81 -29.72
CA GLY A 12 53.67 65.69 -30.83
C GLY A 12 52.59 64.66 -30.53
N VAL A 13 51.42 65.16 -30.14
CA VAL A 13 50.04 64.74 -30.43
C VAL A 13 49.67 63.23 -30.41
N LEU A 14 48.74 62.95 -29.50
CA LEU A 14 47.80 61.83 -29.37
C LEU A 14 47.41 61.07 -30.65
N MET A 15 47.51 59.74 -30.58
CA MET A 15 46.52 58.82 -31.16
C MET A 15 46.29 57.65 -30.20
N SER A 16 45.06 57.58 -29.67
CA SER A 16 44.56 56.51 -28.83
C SER A 16 44.19 55.30 -29.69
N TYR A 17 44.81 54.15 -29.43
CA TYR A 17 44.36 52.86 -29.96
C TYR A 17 43.42 52.20 -28.93
N PRO A 18 42.20 51.79 -29.29
CA PRO A 18 41.37 51.03 -28.38
C PRO A 18 41.99 49.64 -28.20
N LYS A 19 42.35 49.32 -26.95
CA LYS A 19 42.77 47.97 -26.54
C LYS A 19 41.55 47.05 -26.63
N LEU A 20 41.55 46.09 -27.55
CA LEU A 20 40.67 44.93 -27.47
C LEU A 20 41.08 44.12 -26.23
N TYR A 21 40.31 44.21 -25.15
CA TYR A 21 40.33 43.22 -24.09
C TYR A 21 39.48 42.04 -24.54
N SER A 22 40.12 40.92 -24.89
CA SER A 22 39.43 39.65 -25.05
C SER A 22 38.97 39.19 -23.67
N LEU A 23 37.66 39.28 -23.41
CA LEU A 23 37.04 38.72 -22.21
C LEU A 23 37.06 37.20 -22.35
N LEU A 24 38.02 36.54 -21.69
CA LEU A 24 37.97 35.10 -21.50
C LEU A 24 36.86 34.82 -20.48
N VAL A 25 35.66 34.49 -20.97
CA VAL A 25 34.57 34.02 -20.10
C VAL A 25 34.96 32.62 -19.64
N LEU A 26 35.50 32.52 -18.43
CA LEU A 26 35.68 31.24 -17.75
C LEU A 26 34.27 30.75 -17.37
N SER A 27 33.69 29.88 -18.19
CA SER A 27 32.50 29.15 -17.81
C SER A 27 32.88 28.22 -16.66
N VAL A 28 32.56 28.63 -15.43
CA VAL A 28 32.59 27.74 -14.28
C VAL A 28 31.50 26.70 -14.52
N VAL A 29 31.89 25.53 -15.02
CA VAL A 29 31.02 24.35 -15.01
C VAL A 29 30.86 23.99 -13.54
N SER A 30 29.73 24.37 -12.95
CA SER A 30 29.31 23.85 -11.66
C SER A 30 29.04 22.36 -11.88
N ILE A 31 30.00 21.53 -11.49
CA ILE A 31 29.77 20.09 -11.38
C ILE A 31 28.79 19.98 -10.20
N PRO A 32 27.54 19.51 -10.41
CA PRO A 32 26.65 19.29 -9.28
C PRO A 32 27.36 18.36 -8.30
N ALA A 33 27.45 18.77 -7.05
CA ALA A 33 27.87 17.86 -6.00
C ALA A 33 26.97 16.62 -6.08
N PRO A 34 27.50 15.40 -5.91
CA PRO A 34 26.64 14.25 -5.76
C PRO A 34 25.66 14.57 -4.62
N ALA A 35 24.36 14.59 -4.93
CA ALA A 35 23.34 14.66 -3.90
C ALA A 35 23.47 13.35 -3.12
N PHE A 36 24.07 13.42 -1.93
CA PHE A 36 24.06 12.30 -1.01
C PHE A 36 22.61 12.08 -0.60
N GLY A 37 22.17 10.82 -0.58
CA GLY A 37 20.84 10.50 -0.10
C GLY A 37 20.64 10.96 1.33
N GLU A 38 19.42 11.40 1.61
CA GLU A 38 18.93 11.63 2.96
C GLU A 38 18.57 10.29 3.61
N THR A 39 18.81 10.23 4.91
CA THR A 39 18.33 9.13 5.74
C THR A 39 17.66 9.69 6.97
N TYR A 40 16.66 8.99 7.48
CA TYR A 40 16.09 9.27 8.79
C TYR A 40 15.71 7.98 9.51
N GLY A 41 15.82 8.00 10.84
CA GLY A 41 15.40 6.89 11.69
C GLY A 41 13.90 6.94 11.93
N LEU A 42 13.23 5.81 11.76
CA LEU A 42 11.86 5.59 12.19
C LEU A 42 11.93 4.75 13.48
N ALA A 43 11.78 5.42 14.61
CA ALA A 43 11.75 4.81 15.93
C ALA A 43 10.42 4.10 16.17
N GLY A 44 10.47 3.01 16.92
CA GLY A 44 9.30 2.25 17.31
C GLY A 44 9.58 1.34 18.50
N THR A 45 8.59 0.56 18.88
CA THR A 45 8.67 -0.42 19.96
C THR A 45 8.52 -1.82 19.40
N VAL A 46 9.48 -2.69 19.69
CA VAL A 46 9.36 -4.12 19.43
C VAL A 46 8.99 -4.84 20.72
N ARG A 47 8.07 -5.80 20.65
CA ARG A 47 7.68 -6.64 21.80
C ARG A 47 7.87 -8.10 21.44
N ASP A 48 8.56 -8.81 22.32
CA ASP A 48 8.86 -10.24 22.19
C ASP A 48 7.86 -11.06 23.00
N PHE A 49 7.31 -12.09 22.37
CA PHE A 49 6.33 -13.01 22.93
C PHE A 49 6.93 -14.41 22.98
N LYS A 50 6.38 -15.23 23.86
CA LYS A 50 6.69 -16.67 23.86
C LYS A 50 5.79 -17.39 22.86
N GLU A 51 6.28 -18.46 22.27
CA GLU A 51 5.52 -19.41 21.44
C GLU A 51 4.28 -19.94 22.17
N ALA A 52 4.33 -20.00 23.51
CA ALA A 52 3.20 -20.41 24.34
C ALA A 52 2.03 -19.40 24.36
N HIS A 53 2.21 -18.18 23.86
CA HIS A 53 1.12 -17.22 23.73
C HIS A 53 0.10 -17.74 22.68
N PRO A 54 -1.22 -17.72 22.96
CA PRO A 54 -2.22 -18.38 22.11
C PRO A 54 -2.25 -17.94 20.64
N ASP A 55 -1.77 -16.74 20.35
CA ASP A 55 -1.79 -16.18 19.00
C ASP A 55 -0.54 -16.45 18.16
N PHE A 56 0.53 -16.98 18.77
CA PHE A 56 1.80 -17.26 18.08
C PHE A 56 1.89 -18.75 17.75
N GLN A 57 2.35 -19.08 16.53
CA GLN A 57 2.45 -20.45 15.97
C GLN A 57 1.15 -21.28 15.92
N SER A 58 0.02 -20.69 16.29
CA SER A 58 -1.24 -21.42 16.50
C SER A 58 -2.18 -21.37 15.30
N PHE A 59 -1.93 -20.49 14.33
CA PHE A 59 -2.78 -20.27 13.16
C PHE A 59 -2.01 -20.44 11.85
N ASN A 60 -2.72 -20.88 10.81
CA ASN A 60 -2.26 -20.88 9.42
C ASN A 60 -3.48 -20.56 8.53
N CYS A 61 -3.95 -19.32 8.67
CA CYS A 61 -5.27 -18.89 8.19
C CYS A 61 -5.22 -18.25 6.79
N GLY A 62 -4.04 -18.10 6.18
CA GLY A 62 -3.86 -17.29 4.99
C GLY A 62 -4.16 -15.82 5.26
N VAL A 63 -4.42 -15.05 4.20
CA VAL A 63 -4.82 -13.65 4.30
C VAL A 63 -6.21 -13.54 4.95
N GLN A 64 -6.32 -12.69 5.96
CA GLN A 64 -7.55 -12.38 6.69
C GLN A 64 -7.62 -10.88 6.95
N GLN A 65 -8.45 -10.17 6.20
CA GLN A 65 -8.76 -8.77 6.48
C GLN A 65 -9.87 -8.63 7.54
N GLY A 66 -9.91 -7.50 8.22
CA GLY A 66 -10.84 -7.21 9.31
C GLY A 66 -10.50 -7.93 10.62
N LEU A 67 -9.25 -8.39 10.79
CA LEU A 67 -8.77 -8.87 12.09
C LEU A 67 -8.70 -7.74 13.12
N VAL A 68 -8.48 -6.51 12.64
CA VAL A 68 -8.57 -5.26 13.41
C VAL A 68 -9.78 -4.44 12.96
N ALA A 69 -10.27 -3.56 13.82
CA ALA A 69 -11.32 -2.61 13.46
C ALA A 69 -10.79 -1.51 12.52
N ASP A 70 -11.68 -0.93 11.71
CA ASP A 70 -11.33 0.13 10.75
C ASP A 70 -10.89 1.44 11.41
N ARG A 71 -11.10 1.57 12.72
CA ARG A 71 -10.70 2.72 13.53
C ARG A 71 -9.73 2.30 14.60
N ILE A 72 -8.65 3.07 14.72
CA ILE A 72 -7.71 2.90 15.81
C ILE A 72 -8.35 3.33 17.13
N GLY A 73 -7.96 2.69 18.23
CA GLY A 73 -8.39 3.07 19.57
C GLY A 73 -7.92 4.49 19.93
N LEU A 74 -8.58 5.10 20.92
CA LEU A 74 -8.20 6.43 21.43
C LEU A 74 -6.78 6.48 22.02
N ASP A 75 -6.24 5.32 22.37
CA ASP A 75 -4.88 5.10 22.83
C ASP A 75 -3.89 4.84 21.69
N ARG A 76 -4.32 5.06 20.44
CA ARG A 76 -3.57 4.77 19.21
C ARG A 76 -3.10 3.32 19.16
N LYS A 77 -3.98 2.37 19.48
CA LYS A 77 -3.73 0.93 19.33
C LYS A 77 -4.80 0.28 18.45
N PRO A 78 -4.46 -0.73 17.63
CA PRO A 78 -5.46 -1.49 16.90
C PRO A 78 -6.41 -2.17 17.89
N SER A 79 -7.70 -2.20 17.56
CA SER A 79 -8.71 -2.90 18.35
C SER A 79 -9.21 -4.13 17.60
N PHE A 80 -9.71 -5.12 18.33
CA PHE A 80 -10.17 -6.38 17.75
C PHE A 80 -11.29 -6.15 16.71
N GLY A 81 -11.10 -6.69 15.52
CA GLY A 81 -11.97 -6.48 14.37
C GLY A 81 -13.13 -7.48 14.26
N PRO A 82 -14.07 -7.22 13.33
CA PRO A 82 -15.24 -8.08 13.10
C PRO A 82 -14.86 -9.51 12.66
N HIS A 83 -13.68 -9.69 12.08
CA HIS A 83 -13.17 -11.00 11.66
C HIS A 83 -12.06 -11.53 12.57
N GLY A 84 -11.78 -10.91 13.72
CA GLY A 84 -10.67 -11.30 14.59
C GLY A 84 -10.64 -12.80 14.88
N TYR A 85 -11.78 -13.41 15.19
CA TYR A 85 -11.89 -14.85 15.47
C TYR A 85 -11.53 -15.79 14.29
N LYS A 86 -11.34 -15.27 13.08
CA LYS A 86 -10.83 -16.09 11.96
C LYS A 86 -9.35 -16.44 12.12
N CYS A 87 -8.58 -15.61 12.82
CA CYS A 87 -7.14 -15.81 12.96
C CYS A 87 -6.51 -15.25 14.25
N LEU A 88 -7.33 -14.90 15.24
CA LEU A 88 -6.92 -14.46 16.57
C LEU A 88 -7.72 -15.26 17.60
N SER A 89 -7.10 -15.58 18.73
CA SER A 89 -7.70 -16.42 19.77
C SER A 89 -8.83 -15.72 20.50
N SER A 90 -8.64 -14.44 20.84
CA SER A 90 -9.61 -13.64 21.58
C SER A 90 -9.29 -12.14 21.53
N PRO A 91 -10.26 -11.26 21.81
CA PRO A 91 -9.99 -9.84 22.05
C PRO A 91 -8.94 -9.59 23.14
N GLU A 92 -8.96 -10.38 24.21
CA GLU A 92 -8.08 -10.21 25.38
C GLU A 92 -6.62 -10.58 25.09
N THR A 93 -6.37 -11.60 24.25
CA THR A 93 -5.01 -11.96 23.83
C THR A 93 -4.49 -10.99 22.78
N PHE A 94 -5.34 -10.51 21.88
CA PHE A 94 -4.96 -9.51 20.88
C PHE A 94 -4.59 -8.16 21.51
N ASP A 95 -5.31 -7.71 22.55
CA ASP A 95 -5.00 -6.46 23.26
C ASP A 95 -3.59 -6.44 23.89
N GLN A 96 -2.96 -7.62 24.05
CA GLN A 96 -1.59 -7.75 24.58
C GLN A 96 -0.52 -7.48 23.52
N TRP A 97 -0.85 -7.52 22.22
CA TRP A 97 0.14 -7.46 21.13
C TRP A 97 0.95 -6.17 21.12
N PHE A 98 0.29 -5.03 21.38
CA PHE A 98 0.90 -3.70 21.31
C PHE A 98 0.86 -2.98 22.66
N ARG A 99 0.87 -3.77 23.74
CA ARG A 99 0.94 -3.29 25.13
C ARG A 99 2.02 -4.01 25.90
N ASP A 100 2.66 -3.29 26.80
CA ASP A 100 3.64 -3.89 27.72
C ASP A 100 2.86 -4.60 28.84
N VAL A 101 2.88 -5.92 28.83
CA VAL A 101 2.11 -6.74 29.78
C VAL A 101 3.07 -7.65 30.54
N GLU A 102 3.18 -7.40 31.86
CA GLU A 102 4.09 -8.14 32.73
C GLU A 102 3.83 -9.65 32.65
N GLY A 103 4.89 -10.41 32.39
CA GLY A 103 4.83 -11.87 32.27
C GLY A 103 4.34 -12.40 30.91
N VAL A 104 3.81 -11.53 30.03
CA VAL A 104 3.36 -11.89 28.69
C VAL A 104 4.43 -11.54 27.64
N ASN A 105 4.92 -10.31 27.63
CA ASN A 105 5.92 -9.84 26.66
C ASN A 105 7.06 -9.06 27.32
N LEU A 106 8.15 -8.89 26.56
CA LEU A 106 9.21 -7.93 26.88
C LEU A 106 9.32 -6.92 25.76
N ALA A 107 9.40 -5.64 26.08
CA ALA A 107 9.50 -4.55 25.11
C ALA A 107 10.94 -4.00 25.02
N ALA A 108 11.31 -3.51 23.83
CA ALA A 108 12.51 -2.71 23.62
C ALA A 108 12.30 -1.68 22.52
N PRO A 109 13.06 -0.56 22.53
CA PRO A 109 13.08 0.33 21.39
C PRO A 109 13.73 -0.37 20.18
N LEU A 110 13.15 -0.13 19.01
CA LEU A 110 13.68 -0.56 17.71
C LEU A 110 13.54 0.59 16.72
N SER A 111 14.65 1.02 16.13
CA SER A 111 14.65 2.01 15.06
C SER A 111 15.16 1.39 13.77
N ILE A 112 14.45 1.65 12.67
CA ILE A 112 14.88 1.31 11.31
C ILE A 112 15.29 2.59 10.59
N THR A 113 16.29 2.52 9.71
CA THR A 113 16.76 3.68 8.95
C THR A 113 16.17 3.63 7.54
N LEU A 114 15.33 4.62 7.21
CA LEU A 114 14.82 4.83 5.87
C LEU A 114 15.83 5.67 5.06
N SER A 115 16.06 5.31 3.80
CA SER A 115 17.05 5.97 2.92
C SER A 115 16.55 6.16 1.50
N ASN A 116 16.87 7.29 0.88
CA ASN A 116 16.66 7.52 -0.55
C ASN A 116 17.98 7.47 -1.36
N GLU A 117 19.11 7.10 -0.74
CA GLU A 117 20.45 7.19 -1.35
C GLU A 117 20.62 6.33 -2.61
N LEU A 118 19.89 5.22 -2.69
CA LEU A 118 19.95 4.28 -3.81
C LEU A 118 18.65 4.27 -4.64
N SER A 119 17.77 5.25 -4.45
CA SER A 119 16.50 5.35 -5.16
C SER A 119 16.65 6.21 -6.42
N PRO A 120 16.18 5.74 -7.60
CA PRO A 120 16.06 6.57 -8.80
C PRO A 120 15.13 7.77 -8.59
N ASP A 121 14.15 7.61 -7.70
CA ASP A 121 13.30 8.67 -7.20
C ASP A 121 13.83 9.15 -5.85
N THR A 122 14.47 10.31 -5.84
CA THR A 122 15.04 10.90 -4.63
C THR A 122 13.98 11.36 -3.63
N THR A 123 12.69 11.35 -3.99
CA THR A 123 11.59 11.65 -3.06
C THR A 123 11.11 10.41 -2.28
N ALA A 124 11.46 9.21 -2.76
CA ALA A 124 11.08 7.95 -2.14
C ALA A 124 12.17 7.42 -1.20
N PHE A 125 11.80 7.25 0.07
CA PHE A 125 12.60 6.63 1.12
C PHE A 125 12.31 5.13 1.22
N ASN A 126 13.35 4.35 1.46
CA ASN A 126 13.29 2.90 1.40
C ASN A 126 13.95 2.25 2.62
N TYR A 127 13.34 1.16 3.09
CA TYR A 127 13.96 0.16 3.95
C TYR A 127 13.58 -1.21 3.42
N ALA A 128 14.50 -2.16 3.37
CA ALA A 128 14.21 -3.51 2.91
C ALA A 128 15.03 -4.54 3.66
N SER A 129 14.36 -5.52 4.25
CA SER A 129 14.95 -6.74 4.78
C SER A 129 14.11 -7.95 4.37
N SER A 130 14.74 -8.94 3.77
CA SER A 130 14.13 -10.25 3.49
C SER A 130 14.40 -11.28 4.59
N SER A 131 14.94 -10.84 5.73
CA SER A 131 15.26 -11.64 6.92
C SER A 131 15.20 -10.69 8.12
N PHE A 132 14.00 -10.20 8.43
CA PHE A 132 13.78 -9.18 9.44
C PHE A 132 13.61 -9.80 10.83
N PHE A 133 14.73 -10.14 11.46
CA PHE A 133 14.75 -10.70 12.83
C PHE A 133 15.48 -9.75 13.80
N PRO A 134 14.91 -8.55 14.09
CA PRO A 134 15.61 -7.46 14.79
C PRO A 134 15.96 -7.75 16.25
N ILE A 135 15.36 -8.79 16.82
CA ILE A 135 15.54 -9.21 18.21
C ILE A 135 16.08 -10.64 18.34
N ASP A 136 16.73 -11.16 17.30
CA ASP A 136 17.45 -12.43 17.40
C ASP A 136 18.40 -12.44 18.61
N HIS A 137 18.27 -13.47 19.44
CA HIS A 137 19.01 -13.68 20.69
C HIS A 137 18.87 -12.56 21.74
N ARG A 138 17.87 -11.67 21.61
CA ARG A 138 17.55 -10.60 22.57
C ARG A 138 16.20 -10.89 23.24
N LEU A 139 15.91 -10.18 24.33
CA LEU A 139 14.65 -10.30 25.07
C LEU A 139 14.45 -11.74 25.61
N PHE A 140 13.39 -12.46 25.25
CA PHE A 140 13.24 -13.88 25.60
C PHE A 140 14.17 -14.79 24.78
N GLY A 141 14.74 -14.26 23.70
CA GLY A 141 15.66 -14.95 22.81
C GLY A 141 14.93 -15.82 21.80
N ASN A 142 15.71 -16.58 21.03
CA ASN A 142 15.17 -17.48 20.03
C ASN A 142 14.82 -18.78 20.76
N GLU A 143 13.53 -19.06 20.94
CA GLU A 143 13.08 -20.20 21.73
C GLU A 143 13.42 -21.55 21.06
N VAL A 144 12.56 -22.04 20.17
CA VAL A 144 12.70 -23.37 19.55
C VAL A 144 13.40 -23.29 18.19
N TYR A 145 13.44 -22.12 17.56
CA TYR A 145 13.89 -21.94 16.18
C TYR A 145 15.21 -21.17 16.08
N GLU A 146 15.80 -21.18 14.88
CA GLU A 146 17.03 -20.43 14.60
C GLU A 146 16.84 -18.92 14.76
N HIS A 147 15.65 -18.41 14.41
CA HIS A 147 15.27 -17.01 14.50
C HIS A 147 14.13 -16.77 15.50
N ASN A 148 13.96 -15.52 15.93
CA ASN A 148 12.78 -15.09 16.69
C ASN A 148 11.61 -14.78 15.73
N TYR A 149 10.54 -15.59 15.81
CA TYR A 149 9.32 -15.47 15.00
C TYR A 149 8.11 -14.98 15.81
N HIS A 150 8.33 -14.43 17.01
CA HIS A 150 7.25 -14.14 17.95
C HIS A 150 7.34 -12.71 18.45
N PHE A 151 7.17 -11.75 17.54
CA PHE A 151 7.27 -10.36 17.92
C PHE A 151 6.27 -9.46 17.23
N THR A 152 5.98 -8.34 17.86
CA THR A 152 5.26 -7.23 17.26
C THR A 152 6.16 -6.02 17.15
N TYR A 153 5.92 -5.18 16.14
CA TYR A 153 6.59 -3.90 15.95
C TYR A 153 5.56 -2.80 15.76
N GLU A 154 5.75 -1.70 16.47
CA GLU A 154 4.83 -0.57 16.54
C GLU A 154 5.58 0.73 16.27
N VAL A 155 5.02 1.58 15.42
CA VAL A 155 5.54 2.90 15.08
C VAL A 155 4.41 3.93 15.14
N HIS A 156 4.67 5.03 15.85
CA HIS A 156 3.87 6.24 15.81
C HIS A 156 4.68 7.37 15.18
N ALA A 157 4.07 8.07 14.24
CA ALA A 157 4.64 9.25 13.60
C ALA A 157 3.53 10.23 13.22
N HIS A 158 3.94 11.37 12.70
CA HIS A 158 3.06 12.30 12.02
C HIS A 158 3.70 12.73 10.70
N PHE A 159 2.89 13.30 9.81
CA PHE A 159 3.39 13.90 8.57
C PHE A 159 2.49 15.05 8.17
N THR A 160 3.03 16.01 7.42
CA THR A 160 2.23 17.06 6.78
C THR A 160 1.92 16.67 5.34
N TYR A 161 0.64 16.52 5.03
CA TYR A 161 0.19 16.09 3.72
C TYR A 161 0.34 17.19 2.68
N SER A 162 1.06 16.93 1.60
CA SER A 162 1.35 17.87 0.50
C SER A 162 0.62 17.50 -0.81
N GLY A 163 0.08 16.29 -0.90
CA GLY A 163 -0.52 15.70 -2.09
C GLY A 163 0.47 14.87 -2.90
N GLY A 164 0.02 13.72 -3.38
CA GLY A 164 0.79 12.76 -4.15
C GLY A 164 1.68 11.85 -3.31
N GLU A 165 1.60 11.89 -1.98
CA GLU A 165 2.33 10.96 -1.13
C GLU A 165 1.80 9.52 -1.24
N GLU A 166 2.72 8.58 -1.12
CA GLU A 166 2.50 7.16 -1.31
C GLU A 166 3.22 6.36 -0.23
N PHE A 167 2.62 5.26 0.19
CA PHE A 167 3.24 4.30 1.10
C PHE A 167 3.02 2.89 0.59
N HIS A 168 4.12 2.15 0.45
CA HIS A 168 4.15 0.74 0.08
C HIS A 168 4.76 -0.06 1.22
N PHE A 169 4.11 -1.16 1.57
CA PHE A 169 4.65 -2.13 2.49
C PHE A 169 4.60 -3.54 1.91
N THR A 170 5.70 -4.27 2.06
CA THR A 170 5.77 -5.71 1.83
C THR A 170 6.16 -6.40 3.12
N GLY A 171 5.36 -7.36 3.57
CA GLY A 171 5.72 -8.16 4.74
C GLY A 171 4.92 -9.44 4.92
N ALA A 172 5.33 -10.18 5.94
CA ALA A 172 4.69 -11.35 6.52
C ALA A 172 4.96 -11.26 8.04
N ASP A 173 4.04 -11.61 8.95
CA ASP A 173 2.67 -12.05 8.74
C ASP A 173 1.69 -10.87 8.66
N ASP A 174 1.38 -10.24 9.80
CA ASP A 174 0.34 -9.23 9.90
C ASP A 174 0.92 -7.82 9.77
N ALA A 175 0.25 -6.92 9.03
CA ALA A 175 0.55 -5.49 9.04
C ALA A 175 -0.69 -4.61 8.88
N TRP A 176 -0.75 -3.54 9.68
CA TRP A 176 -1.83 -2.55 9.65
C TRP A 176 -1.25 -1.14 9.66
N LEU A 177 -1.71 -0.31 8.74
CA LEU A 177 -1.43 1.13 8.74
C LEU A 177 -2.72 1.89 8.99
N PHE A 178 -2.70 2.79 9.97
CA PHE A 178 -3.73 3.78 10.17
C PHE A 178 -3.20 5.17 9.83
N ILE A 179 -3.99 5.94 9.07
CA ILE A 179 -3.76 7.36 8.82
C ILE A 179 -4.98 8.12 9.34
N ASP A 180 -4.75 9.14 10.18
CA ASP A 180 -5.82 9.90 10.84
C ASP A 180 -6.85 8.99 11.56
N GLY A 181 -6.32 7.93 12.19
CA GLY A 181 -7.09 6.91 12.89
C GLY A 181 -8.02 6.06 12.03
N ARG A 182 -7.84 6.05 10.70
CA ARG A 182 -8.53 5.13 9.76
C ARG A 182 -7.57 4.09 9.24
N LEU A 183 -7.99 2.83 9.20
CA LEU A 183 -7.25 1.75 8.59
C LEU A 183 -7.14 1.98 7.07
N VAL A 184 -5.91 2.00 6.55
CA VAL A 184 -5.63 2.22 5.12
C VAL A 184 -4.79 1.12 4.48
N ILE A 185 -4.07 0.33 5.29
CA ILE A 185 -3.49 -0.94 4.88
C ILE A 185 -3.95 -2.01 5.86
N ASP A 186 -4.50 -3.10 5.32
CA ASP A 186 -4.84 -4.31 6.06
C ASP A 186 -4.25 -5.53 5.37
N ILE A 187 -3.16 -6.03 5.96
CA ILE A 187 -2.50 -7.28 5.64
C ILE A 187 -2.63 -8.15 6.89
N GLY A 188 -3.84 -8.51 7.31
CA GLY A 188 -4.02 -9.43 8.42
C GLY A 188 -3.89 -10.90 8.00
N GLY A 189 -3.57 -11.75 8.97
CA GLY A 189 -3.49 -13.21 8.84
C GLY A 189 -2.07 -13.74 8.75
N VAL A 190 -1.96 -15.05 8.58
CA VAL A 190 -0.69 -15.77 8.52
C VAL A 190 -0.45 -16.21 7.09
N HIS A 191 0.54 -15.62 6.42
CA HIS A 191 0.82 -15.82 5.00
C HIS A 191 2.26 -15.44 4.64
N GLY A 192 2.74 -15.91 3.47
CA GLY A 192 4.02 -15.44 2.94
C GLY A 192 3.99 -13.96 2.56
N ALA A 193 5.13 -13.40 2.17
CA ALA A 193 5.25 -11.96 1.91
C ALA A 193 4.20 -11.44 0.92
N LEU A 194 3.42 -10.43 1.33
CA LEU A 194 2.45 -9.73 0.50
C LEU A 194 2.75 -8.24 0.48
N THR A 195 2.41 -7.60 -0.64
CA THR A 195 2.58 -6.16 -0.82
C THR A 195 1.22 -5.46 -0.80
N LYS A 196 1.11 -4.38 -0.03
CA LYS A 196 0.04 -3.39 -0.15
C LYS A 196 0.62 -2.00 -0.36
N TYR A 197 -0.21 -1.16 -0.96
CA TYR A 197 0.10 0.21 -1.33
C TYR A 197 -1.09 1.08 -0.95
N VAL A 198 -0.80 2.33 -0.58
CA VAL A 198 -1.80 3.38 -0.45
C VAL A 198 -1.29 4.67 -1.09
N ASN A 199 -2.13 5.27 -1.93
CA ASN A 199 -2.00 6.64 -2.39
C ASN A 199 -2.78 7.56 -1.45
N LEU A 200 -2.13 8.56 -0.85
CA LEU A 200 -2.77 9.45 0.11
C LEU A 200 -3.74 10.43 -0.56
N ASP A 201 -3.65 10.66 -1.88
CA ASP A 201 -4.63 11.44 -2.65
C ASP A 201 -6.05 10.84 -2.59
N HIS A 202 -6.16 9.53 -2.34
CA HIS A 202 -7.44 8.82 -2.25
C HIS A 202 -8.06 8.84 -0.83
N LEU A 203 -7.37 9.41 0.16
CA LEU A 203 -7.81 9.41 1.55
C LEU A 203 -8.59 10.67 1.96
N ASN A 204 -8.88 11.56 1.00
CA ASN A 204 -9.59 12.82 1.21
C ASN A 204 -8.94 13.70 2.31
N LEU A 205 -7.61 13.74 2.32
CA LEU A 205 -6.82 14.58 3.21
C LEU A 205 -6.73 16.01 2.65
N GLU A 206 -6.60 16.99 3.55
CA GLU A 206 -6.46 18.41 3.21
C GLU A 206 -4.98 18.78 3.15
N LYS A 207 -4.53 19.30 2.00
CA LYS A 207 -3.13 19.72 1.81
C LYS A 207 -2.73 20.78 2.84
N GLY A 208 -1.53 20.64 3.39
CA GLY A 208 -0.96 21.51 4.41
C GLY A 208 -1.37 21.15 5.85
N ARG A 209 -2.24 20.14 6.06
CA ARG A 209 -2.55 19.63 7.40
C ARG A 209 -1.64 18.47 7.79
N SER A 210 -1.39 18.38 9.09
CA SER A 210 -0.65 17.27 9.69
C SER A 210 -1.60 16.18 10.14
N TYR A 211 -1.21 14.93 9.89
CA TYR A 211 -1.98 13.72 10.19
C TYR A 211 -1.13 12.72 10.96
N ASP A 212 -1.80 11.93 11.80
CA ASP A 212 -1.18 10.80 12.49
C ASP A 212 -0.91 9.64 11.53
N PHE A 213 0.22 8.98 11.74
CA PHE A 213 0.65 7.76 11.08
C PHE A 213 0.92 6.71 12.15
N ASP A 214 0.14 5.63 12.15
CA ASP A 214 0.26 4.55 13.14
C ASP A 214 0.42 3.21 12.42
N PHE A 215 1.61 2.61 12.54
CA PHE A 215 1.97 1.41 11.81
C PHE A 215 2.29 0.27 12.76
N PHE A 216 1.67 -0.88 12.50
CA PHE A 216 1.71 -2.06 13.36
C PHE A 216 2.03 -3.28 12.52
N VAL A 217 2.97 -4.09 13.00
CA VAL A 217 3.36 -5.35 12.36
C VAL A 217 3.42 -6.44 13.41
N SER A 218 3.07 -7.67 13.03
CA SER A 218 3.33 -8.87 13.82
C SER A 218 4.00 -9.92 12.97
N GLU A 219 5.11 -10.46 13.47
CA GLU A 219 5.67 -11.72 13.03
C GLU A 219 5.26 -12.78 14.03
N ARG A 220 4.50 -13.79 13.59
CA ARG A 220 3.94 -14.78 14.52
C ARG A 220 3.93 -16.21 14.02
N PHE A 221 4.45 -16.44 12.82
CA PHE A 221 4.56 -17.74 12.19
C PHE A 221 5.88 -17.86 11.43
N ARG A 222 6.27 -19.09 11.11
CA ARG A 222 7.54 -19.41 10.43
C ARG A 222 7.27 -19.82 8.98
N PRO A 223 8.27 -19.85 8.09
CA PRO A 223 9.72 -19.76 8.36
C PRO A 223 10.40 -18.45 7.98
N ASP A 224 9.68 -17.50 7.38
CA ASP A 224 10.27 -16.33 6.75
C ASP A 224 9.74 -15.05 7.40
N SER A 225 10.59 -14.03 7.51
CA SER A 225 10.20 -12.69 7.96
C SER A 225 10.68 -11.64 6.98
N HIS A 226 9.72 -10.94 6.39
CA HIS A 226 9.95 -9.92 5.38
C HIS A 226 9.45 -8.57 5.88
N PHE A 227 10.26 -7.54 5.70
CA PHE A 227 9.89 -6.18 6.06
C PHE A 227 10.49 -5.21 5.04
N ARG A 228 9.64 -4.63 4.21
CA ARG A 228 10.03 -3.61 3.24
C ARG A 228 9.06 -2.45 3.27
N ILE A 229 9.60 -1.24 3.40
CA ILE A 229 8.88 0.02 3.25
C ILE A 229 9.46 0.76 2.06
N THR A 230 8.59 1.29 1.21
CA THR A 230 8.92 2.35 0.25
C THR A 230 7.89 3.45 0.44
N THR A 231 8.30 4.68 0.72
CA THR A 231 7.38 5.78 1.04
C THR A 231 7.91 7.12 0.54
N THR A 232 7.01 7.95 0.01
CA THR A 232 7.28 9.38 -0.25
C THR A 232 6.78 10.27 0.89
N ILE A 233 6.11 9.69 1.89
CA ILE A 233 5.70 10.40 3.11
C ILE A 233 6.93 10.81 3.90
N LYS A 234 7.00 12.10 4.21
CA LYS A 234 7.99 12.66 5.14
C LYS A 234 7.48 12.47 6.57
N LEU A 235 7.88 11.36 7.17
CA LEU A 235 7.50 11.02 8.53
C LEU A 235 8.34 11.82 9.53
N GLU A 236 7.66 12.38 10.51
CA GLU A 236 8.21 13.17 11.60
C GLU A 236 7.84 12.48 12.92
N GLN A 237 8.81 12.37 13.83
CA GLN A 237 8.59 11.84 15.17
C GLN A 237 9.05 12.88 16.18
N SER A 238 8.29 13.02 17.26
CA SER A 238 8.68 13.94 18.33
C SER A 238 9.94 13.41 19.02
N SER A 239 10.83 14.31 19.44
CA SER A 239 12.10 13.96 20.09
C SER A 239 11.93 13.18 21.41
N ALA A 240 10.72 13.10 21.96
CA ALA A 240 10.41 12.30 23.14
C ALA A 240 10.22 10.79 22.82
N GLU A 241 9.93 10.43 21.58
CA GLU A 241 9.73 9.04 21.13
C GLU A 241 11.00 8.41 20.55
N ILE A 242 11.98 9.24 20.19
CA ILE A 242 13.33 8.78 19.86
C ILE A 242 14.09 8.63 21.18
N GLY A 243 13.90 7.49 21.84
CA GLY A 243 14.70 7.15 23.03
C GLY A 243 16.18 7.31 22.70
N ASP A 244 16.87 8.16 23.48
CA ASP A 244 18.27 8.59 23.30
C ASP A 244 19.17 7.49 22.72
N VAL A 245 19.27 7.45 21.39
CA VAL A 245 20.40 6.80 20.73
C VAL A 245 21.50 7.83 20.82
N ALA A 246 22.33 7.69 21.85
CA ALA A 246 23.56 8.44 22.00
C ALA A 246 24.40 8.30 20.72
N GLY A 247 24.20 9.25 19.81
CA GLY A 247 25.10 9.53 18.72
C GLY A 247 26.43 9.90 19.34
N SER A 248 27.47 9.19 18.92
CA SER A 248 28.87 9.46 19.23
C SER A 248 29.23 10.91 18.93
N ASP A 249 29.06 11.81 19.90
CA ASP A 249 29.77 13.08 19.92
C ASP A 249 31.21 12.81 20.40
N SER A 250 32.10 12.62 19.43
CA SER A 250 33.54 12.78 19.64
C SER A 250 33.87 14.28 19.68
N GLY A 251 33.36 14.94 20.70
CA GLY A 251 33.59 16.34 21.03
C GLY A 251 34.27 16.41 22.39
N ALA A 252 35.59 16.25 22.40
CA ALA A 252 36.39 16.53 23.58
C ALA A 252 36.31 18.03 23.90
N ASP A 253 35.49 18.42 24.88
CA ASP A 253 35.69 19.68 25.61
C ASP A 253 36.11 19.38 27.05
N SER A 254 37.42 19.49 27.25
CA SER A 254 38.07 19.55 28.55
C SER A 254 37.85 20.94 29.17
N GLY A 255 36.70 21.12 29.81
CA GLY A 255 36.40 22.30 30.62
C GLY A 255 36.07 21.90 32.06
N ALA A 256 37.09 21.86 32.92
CA ALA A 256 36.89 21.78 34.36
C ALA A 256 36.31 23.12 34.86
N ASP A 257 35.08 23.12 35.38
CA ASP A 257 34.62 24.18 36.28
C ASP A 257 34.26 23.59 37.64
N SER A 258 35.13 23.94 38.59
CA SER A 258 35.00 23.70 40.02
C SER A 258 34.14 24.82 40.63
N GLY A 259 32.84 24.59 40.73
CA GLY A 259 31.91 25.48 41.41
C GLY A 259 31.08 24.72 42.44
N ALA A 260 31.60 24.62 43.67
CA ALA A 260 30.79 24.25 44.82
C ALA A 260 29.88 25.43 45.18
N ASP A 261 28.56 25.23 45.14
CA ASP A 261 27.63 26.05 45.93
C ASP A 261 26.72 25.15 46.75
N SER A 262 26.78 25.38 48.04
CA SER A 262 26.07 24.72 49.12
C SER A 262 24.94 25.64 49.56
N GLY A 263 23.71 25.30 49.18
CA GLY A 263 22.52 26.03 49.59
C GLY A 263 21.37 25.09 49.89
N ALA A 264 21.29 24.64 51.14
CA ALA A 264 20.09 24.03 51.70
C ALA A 264 19.04 25.11 51.91
N ASP A 265 17.83 24.92 51.40
CA ASP A 265 16.65 25.56 51.98
C ASP A 265 15.50 24.55 52.09
N ALA A 266 14.99 24.45 53.31
CA ALA A 266 13.94 23.55 53.74
C ALA A 266 12.74 24.44 54.10
N GLY A 267 11.65 24.32 53.34
CA GLY A 267 10.39 25.00 53.62
C GLY A 267 9.23 24.05 53.38
N GLY A 268 8.77 23.38 54.44
CA GLY A 268 7.50 22.65 54.43
C GLY A 268 6.35 23.62 54.68
N ASP A 269 5.26 23.44 53.94
CA ASP A 269 3.93 23.91 54.33
C ASP A 269 2.95 22.73 54.25
N ALA A 270 2.37 22.41 55.40
CA ALA A 270 1.36 21.39 55.60
C ALA A 270 0.06 22.10 55.96
N GLY A 271 -0.81 22.28 54.98
CA GLY A 271 -2.18 22.75 55.16
C GLY A 271 -3.17 21.60 55.05
N VAL A 272 -3.59 21.08 56.19
CA VAL A 272 -4.76 20.19 56.35
C VAL A 272 -6.01 21.06 56.38
N ASP A 273 -7.01 20.76 55.53
CA ASP A 273 -8.40 21.14 55.77
C ASP A 273 -9.31 19.91 55.62
N THR A 274 -10.01 19.62 56.71
CA THR A 274 -10.98 18.55 56.87
C THR A 274 -12.36 19.18 56.93
N GLY A 275 -13.18 18.94 55.91
CA GLY A 275 -14.59 19.33 55.89
C GLY A 275 -15.46 18.23 55.30
N ALA A 276 -15.92 17.31 56.13
CA ALA A 276 -17.04 16.44 55.84
C ALA A 276 -18.34 17.19 56.16
N ASP A 277 -19.32 17.17 55.25
CA ASP A 277 -20.72 17.38 55.58
C ASP A 277 -21.55 16.22 55.02
N THR A 278 -22.34 15.66 55.93
CA THR A 278 -23.25 14.54 55.77
C THR A 278 -24.66 15.09 55.76
N GLY A 279 -25.42 14.85 54.70
CA GLY A 279 -26.83 15.23 54.65
C GLY A 279 -27.61 14.38 53.66
N VAL A 280 -28.08 13.23 54.14
CA VAL A 280 -29.20 12.49 53.57
C VAL A 280 -30.47 13.24 53.92
N ASP A 281 -31.39 13.42 52.96
CA ASP A 281 -32.81 13.15 53.17
C ASP A 281 -33.58 13.04 51.85
N VAL A 282 -34.39 11.98 51.82
CA VAL A 282 -35.37 11.56 50.84
C VAL A 282 -36.61 12.46 50.87
N ASP A 283 -37.27 12.66 49.73
CA ASP A 283 -38.71 12.38 49.64
C ASP A 283 -39.25 12.45 48.21
N ALA A 284 -40.10 11.45 47.92
CA ALA A 284 -40.91 11.30 46.73
C ALA A 284 -42.22 12.08 46.86
N GLY A 285 -42.79 12.51 45.73
CA GLY A 285 -44.18 12.99 45.68
C GLY A 285 -44.52 13.63 44.33
N GLY A 286 -45.22 12.88 43.48
CA GLY A 286 -45.81 13.42 42.25
C GLY A 286 -47.14 14.14 42.51
N ASP A 287 -47.53 15.00 41.57
CA ASP A 287 -48.93 15.29 41.28
C ASP A 287 -49.11 15.69 39.80
N ASN A 288 -50.21 15.23 39.23
CA ASN A 288 -50.70 15.44 37.87
C ASN A 288 -51.67 16.63 37.85
N GLY A 289 -51.61 17.51 36.84
CA GLY A 289 -52.57 18.61 36.72
C GLY A 289 -52.55 19.39 35.40
N SER A 290 -53.09 18.74 34.35
CA SER A 290 -53.74 19.21 33.11
C SER A 290 -53.95 20.71 32.77
N ALA A 291 -53.85 20.98 31.44
CA ALA A 291 -54.54 21.98 30.59
C ALA A 291 -54.10 23.47 30.72
N ASP A 292 -53.94 24.28 29.67
CA ASP A 292 -54.43 24.28 28.28
C ASP A 292 -53.67 25.36 27.44
N ASP A 293 -53.85 25.28 26.11
CA ASP A 293 -53.86 26.36 25.09
C ASP A 293 -52.61 26.77 24.26
N ASN A 294 -52.61 26.22 23.02
CA ASN A 294 -52.60 26.89 21.71
C ASN A 294 -51.31 27.32 20.96
N ALA A 295 -51.38 27.04 19.64
CA ALA A 295 -50.67 27.57 18.46
C ALA A 295 -49.27 26.97 18.17
N GLU A 296 -48.92 26.45 16.99
CA GLU A 296 -49.48 26.41 15.63
C GLU A 296 -48.72 25.28 14.87
N ASP A 297 -49.42 24.55 13.99
CA ASP A 297 -48.87 23.71 12.90
C ASP A 297 -49.22 24.46 11.60
N PRO A 298 -48.47 24.42 10.45
CA PRO A 298 -47.84 23.22 9.89
C PRO A 298 -46.55 23.44 9.06
N VAL A 299 -45.70 22.41 8.89
CA VAL A 299 -45.25 21.96 7.55
C VAL A 299 -44.84 20.49 7.64
N ALA A 300 -45.61 19.61 7.00
CA ALA A 300 -45.16 18.28 6.63
C ALA A 300 -44.15 18.45 5.49
N ASP A 301 -42.87 18.24 5.76
CA ASP A 301 -41.93 17.91 4.69
C ASP A 301 -41.92 16.39 4.58
N THR A 302 -42.54 15.92 3.50
CA THR A 302 -42.35 14.58 2.99
C THR A 302 -40.89 14.47 2.59
N ASP A 303 -40.07 13.83 3.44
CA ASP A 303 -38.81 13.24 3.02
C ASP A 303 -39.13 12.20 1.95
N HIS A 304 -39.16 12.68 0.72
CA HIS A 304 -39.04 11.86 -0.45
C HIS A 304 -37.60 11.37 -0.41
N ASP A 305 -37.40 10.17 0.15
CA ASP A 305 -36.22 9.36 -0.07
C ASP A 305 -36.05 9.25 -1.59
N THR A 306 -35.34 10.21 -2.18
CA THR A 306 -34.70 10.02 -3.48
C THR A 306 -33.63 8.98 -3.23
N GLU A 307 -34.02 7.70 -3.38
CA GLU A 307 -33.12 6.64 -3.80
C GLU A 307 -32.23 7.23 -4.88
N ALA A 308 -30.98 7.55 -4.50
CA ALA A 308 -29.99 7.95 -5.48
C ALA A 308 -29.97 6.84 -6.53
N ASP A 309 -30.08 7.23 -7.79
CA ASP A 309 -29.91 6.33 -8.92
C ASP A 309 -28.48 5.80 -8.86
N LEU A 310 -28.25 4.73 -8.09
CA LEU A 310 -26.95 4.13 -7.87
C LEU A 310 -26.59 3.30 -9.10
N THR A 311 -26.36 3.99 -10.22
CA THR A 311 -25.76 3.37 -11.40
C THR A 311 -24.36 2.88 -11.03
N PRO A 312 -24.04 1.59 -11.21
CA PRO A 312 -22.70 1.08 -10.94
C PRO A 312 -21.64 1.86 -11.72
N LEU A 313 -20.47 2.07 -11.11
CA LEU A 313 -19.31 2.67 -11.76
C LEU A 313 -18.85 1.78 -12.93
N ALA A 314 -18.82 2.34 -14.14
CA ALA A 314 -18.33 1.62 -15.32
C ALA A 314 -16.80 1.50 -15.32
N VAL A 315 -16.29 0.26 -15.24
CA VAL A 315 -14.85 -0.06 -15.22
C VAL A 315 -14.39 -0.74 -16.50
N PRO A 316 -13.15 -0.49 -16.97
CA PRO A 316 -12.63 -1.24 -18.11
C PRO A 316 -12.40 -2.71 -17.74
N PHE A 317 -13.01 -3.61 -18.50
CA PHE A 317 -12.88 -5.04 -18.32
C PHE A 317 -12.43 -5.70 -19.63
N ASP A 318 -11.46 -6.61 -19.51
CA ASP A 318 -10.92 -7.41 -20.62
C ASP A 318 -11.03 -8.91 -20.30
N LEU A 319 -11.81 -9.59 -21.13
CA LEU A 319 -12.02 -11.03 -21.13
C LEU A 319 -10.97 -11.74 -21.98
N LYS A 320 -9.70 -11.55 -21.65
CA LYS A 320 -8.48 -12.28 -22.07
C LYS A 320 -7.42 -11.23 -22.45
N PRO A 321 -6.79 -10.60 -21.44
CA PRO A 321 -5.80 -9.55 -21.64
C PRO A 321 -4.74 -9.92 -22.69
N GLY A 322 -4.50 -8.99 -23.61
CA GLY A 322 -3.51 -9.12 -24.69
C GLY A 322 -3.97 -9.96 -25.89
N ALA A 323 -5.28 -10.14 -26.08
CA ALA A 323 -5.83 -10.83 -27.26
C ALA A 323 -7.16 -10.23 -27.73
N CYS A 324 -7.36 -10.18 -29.05
CA CYS A 324 -8.66 -9.88 -29.64
C CYS A 324 -8.82 -10.71 -30.92
N PRO A 325 -9.87 -11.53 -31.06
CA PRO A 325 -11.01 -11.66 -30.16
C PRO A 325 -10.68 -12.43 -28.87
N ASN A 326 -11.69 -12.58 -28.01
CA ASN A 326 -11.64 -13.29 -26.75
C ASN A 326 -12.18 -14.73 -26.86
N PRO A 327 -11.41 -15.72 -27.38
CA PRO A 327 -11.92 -17.06 -27.60
C PRO A 327 -12.14 -17.83 -26.29
N VAL A 328 -13.36 -18.28 -26.07
CA VAL A 328 -13.71 -19.19 -24.96
C VAL A 328 -14.07 -20.57 -25.52
N GLN A 329 -13.21 -21.54 -25.25
CA GLN A 329 -13.46 -22.93 -25.61
C GLN A 329 -14.42 -23.57 -24.60
N VAL A 330 -15.58 -24.02 -25.08
CA VAL A 330 -16.60 -24.64 -24.22
C VAL A 330 -16.26 -26.07 -23.81
N LYS A 331 -15.27 -26.69 -24.47
CA LYS A 331 -14.77 -28.03 -24.16
C LYS A 331 -13.42 -27.94 -23.46
N GLY A 332 -13.23 -28.80 -22.46
CA GLY A 332 -12.01 -28.87 -21.65
C GLY A 332 -12.01 -27.88 -20.48
N GLY A 333 -11.34 -28.26 -19.39
CA GLY A 333 -11.24 -27.43 -18.17
C GLY A 333 -10.13 -26.38 -18.22
N GLY A 334 -9.68 -25.95 -17.05
CA GLY A 334 -8.65 -24.94 -16.86
C GLY A 334 -9.21 -23.62 -16.35
N VAL A 335 -8.40 -22.58 -16.44
CA VAL A 335 -8.76 -21.24 -15.96
C VAL A 335 -9.10 -20.31 -17.11
N LEU A 336 -10.03 -19.40 -16.86
CA LEU A 336 -10.30 -18.23 -17.69
C LEU A 336 -9.55 -17.05 -17.05
N ALA A 337 -8.56 -16.52 -17.75
CA ALA A 337 -7.82 -15.33 -17.31
C ALA A 337 -8.52 -14.08 -17.82
N VAL A 338 -8.74 -13.12 -16.92
CA VAL A 338 -9.43 -11.85 -17.18
C VAL A 338 -8.71 -10.73 -16.42
N ALA A 339 -8.98 -9.47 -16.74
CA ALA A 339 -8.52 -8.36 -15.92
C ALA A 339 -9.53 -7.20 -15.90
N ILE A 340 -9.60 -6.50 -14.76
CA ILE A 340 -10.12 -5.13 -14.70
C ILE A 340 -8.91 -4.22 -14.88
N LEU A 341 -8.96 -3.36 -15.90
CA LEU A 341 -7.80 -2.59 -16.32
C LEU A 341 -7.75 -1.25 -15.60
N GLY A 342 -6.58 -0.93 -15.06
CA GLY A 342 -6.33 0.31 -14.35
C GLY A 342 -6.39 1.49 -15.30
N THR A 343 -6.81 2.65 -14.81
CA THR A 343 -6.67 3.90 -15.57
C THR A 343 -6.23 5.03 -14.63
N PRO A 344 -5.80 6.19 -15.17
CA PRO A 344 -5.50 7.35 -14.33
C PRO A 344 -6.68 7.82 -13.45
N GLY A 345 -7.91 7.38 -13.75
CA GLY A 345 -9.12 7.69 -12.98
C GLY A 345 -9.79 6.47 -12.38
N PHE A 346 -9.15 5.30 -12.39
CA PHE A 346 -9.66 4.10 -11.77
C PHE A 346 -8.50 3.26 -11.21
N ASP A 347 -8.35 3.30 -9.89
CA ASP A 347 -7.35 2.52 -9.16
C ASP A 347 -7.93 1.15 -8.81
N VAL A 348 -7.41 0.12 -9.47
CA VAL A 348 -7.87 -1.27 -9.28
C VAL A 348 -7.58 -1.81 -7.88
N SER A 349 -6.68 -1.20 -7.11
CA SER A 349 -6.39 -1.61 -5.73
C SER A 349 -7.53 -1.29 -4.77
N MET A 350 -8.43 -0.37 -5.16
CA MET A 350 -9.64 -0.02 -4.40
C MET A 350 -10.75 -1.06 -4.54
N VAL A 351 -10.59 -2.05 -5.42
CA VAL A 351 -11.55 -3.13 -5.63
C VAL A 351 -11.53 -4.09 -4.43
N ASP A 352 -12.70 -4.29 -3.82
CA ASP A 352 -12.93 -5.41 -2.91
C ASP A 352 -13.05 -6.69 -3.74
N VAL A 353 -11.94 -7.43 -3.86
CA VAL A 353 -11.86 -8.63 -4.71
C VAL A 353 -12.84 -9.72 -4.25
N ASP A 354 -13.17 -9.78 -2.96
CA ASP A 354 -14.11 -10.77 -2.41
C ASP A 354 -15.55 -10.50 -2.87
N SER A 355 -15.86 -9.27 -3.27
CA SER A 355 -17.14 -8.90 -3.87
C SER A 355 -17.24 -9.22 -5.36
N VAL A 356 -16.12 -9.44 -6.05
CA VAL A 356 -16.06 -9.52 -7.52
C VAL A 356 -16.71 -10.78 -8.05
N ARG A 357 -17.62 -10.63 -9.02
CA ARG A 357 -18.31 -11.73 -9.68
C ARG A 357 -18.29 -11.63 -11.19
N ILE A 358 -18.12 -12.76 -11.86
CA ILE A 358 -18.52 -12.94 -13.27
C ILE A 358 -19.65 -13.97 -13.29
N LEU A 359 -20.82 -13.58 -13.76
CA LEU A 359 -22.01 -14.46 -13.79
C LEU A 359 -22.28 -15.13 -12.42
N GLY A 360 -22.10 -14.36 -11.34
CA GLY A 360 -22.24 -14.83 -9.96
C GLY A 360 -21.14 -15.78 -9.45
N LEU A 361 -20.07 -16.01 -10.20
CA LEU A 361 -18.91 -16.81 -9.78
C LEU A 361 -17.82 -15.91 -9.24
N ALA A 362 -17.13 -16.32 -8.17
CA ALA A 362 -15.97 -15.62 -7.61
C ALA A 362 -14.66 -16.05 -8.33
N PRO A 363 -13.61 -15.20 -8.34
CA PRO A 363 -12.31 -15.60 -8.84
C PRO A 363 -11.68 -16.69 -7.96
N LEU A 364 -10.90 -17.59 -8.57
CA LEU A 364 -10.11 -18.61 -7.86
C LEU A 364 -8.86 -18.02 -7.21
N ARG A 365 -8.30 -17.00 -7.85
CA ARG A 365 -7.13 -16.22 -7.41
C ARG A 365 -7.06 -14.92 -8.22
N PHE A 366 -6.33 -13.97 -7.69
CA PHE A 366 -6.07 -12.68 -8.31
C PHE A 366 -4.60 -12.31 -8.13
N ASP A 367 -4.14 -11.34 -8.93
CA ASP A 367 -2.85 -10.69 -8.83
C ASP A 367 -2.96 -9.24 -9.36
N TYR A 368 -1.92 -8.45 -9.16
CA TYR A 368 -1.82 -7.11 -9.71
C TYR A 368 -0.65 -7.03 -10.69
N ASP A 369 -0.98 -6.90 -11.98
CA ASP A 369 -0.01 -6.89 -13.06
C ASP A 369 -0.46 -5.88 -14.12
N ASP A 370 0.47 -5.18 -14.77
CA ASP A 370 0.19 -4.38 -15.97
C ASP A 370 0.18 -5.31 -17.19
N VAL A 371 -1.01 -5.61 -17.74
CA VAL A 371 -1.19 -6.65 -18.76
C VAL A 371 -1.87 -6.16 -20.04
N ALA A 372 -2.67 -5.09 -20.00
CA ALA A 372 -3.36 -4.59 -21.18
C ALA A 372 -3.83 -3.14 -21.07
N THR A 373 -3.95 -2.46 -22.20
CA THR A 373 -4.60 -1.14 -22.29
C THR A 373 -6.14 -1.25 -22.22
N PRO A 374 -6.84 -0.30 -21.59
CA PRO A 374 -8.30 -0.19 -21.68
C PRO A 374 -8.82 0.04 -23.12
N TYR A 375 -9.76 -0.80 -23.55
CA TYR A 375 -10.53 -0.52 -24.77
C TYR A 375 -11.40 0.74 -24.61
N ALA A 376 -11.52 1.54 -25.66
CA ALA A 376 -12.15 2.86 -25.60
C ALA A 376 -13.62 2.86 -25.14
N LEU A 377 -14.35 1.76 -25.38
CA LEU A 377 -15.71 1.56 -24.88
C LEU A 377 -15.67 0.72 -23.60
N ARG A 378 -16.22 1.28 -22.52
CA ARG A 378 -16.42 0.57 -21.24
C ARG A 378 -17.76 -0.18 -21.18
N GLU A 379 -18.76 0.28 -21.94
CA GLU A 379 -20.12 -0.27 -22.02
C GLU A 379 -20.64 -0.25 -23.47
N GLY A 380 -21.69 -1.04 -23.74
CA GLY A 380 -22.34 -1.17 -25.04
C GLY A 380 -21.62 -2.06 -26.06
N LYS A 381 -20.66 -2.89 -25.64
CA LYS A 381 -19.95 -3.84 -26.50
C LYS A 381 -20.89 -4.98 -26.91
N ALA A 382 -21.01 -5.20 -28.23
CA ALA A 382 -21.94 -6.19 -28.79
C ALA A 382 -21.25 -7.21 -29.70
N GLY A 383 -20.11 -6.83 -30.31
CA GLY A 383 -19.33 -7.67 -31.19
C GLY A 383 -18.14 -8.31 -30.48
N TYR A 384 -17.81 -9.55 -30.85
CA TYR A 384 -16.61 -10.24 -30.36
C TYR A 384 -15.28 -9.58 -30.79
N MET A 385 -15.34 -8.51 -31.60
CA MET A 385 -14.23 -7.68 -32.03
C MET A 385 -14.23 -6.29 -31.38
N ASP A 386 -15.11 -6.03 -30.42
CA ASP A 386 -15.15 -4.78 -29.64
C ASP A 386 -14.06 -4.82 -28.54
N CYS A 387 -12.84 -5.12 -28.96
CA CYS A 387 -11.61 -5.28 -28.17
C CYS A 387 -10.39 -4.85 -29.00
N HIS A 388 -9.19 -4.92 -28.44
CA HIS A 388 -7.93 -4.72 -29.15
C HIS A 388 -6.81 -5.62 -28.60
N GLU A 389 -5.64 -5.63 -29.24
CA GLU A 389 -4.47 -6.43 -28.82
C GLU A 389 -3.37 -5.59 -28.16
N ASP A 390 -3.66 -4.34 -27.79
CA ASP A 390 -2.67 -3.46 -27.16
C ASP A 390 -2.16 -4.06 -25.84
N ALA A 391 -0.85 -3.94 -25.64
CA ALA A 391 -0.13 -4.51 -24.49
C ALA A 391 -0.24 -3.59 -23.26
N ALA A 392 0.48 -3.95 -22.19
CA ALA A 392 0.72 -3.15 -20.99
C ALA A 392 0.91 -1.65 -21.27
N ASP A 393 0.24 -0.79 -20.49
CA ASP A 393 0.17 0.66 -20.68
C ASP A 393 0.80 1.48 -19.53
N GLY A 394 1.42 0.79 -18.58
CA GLY A 394 2.03 1.38 -17.39
C GLY A 394 1.06 1.56 -16.23
N GLN A 395 -0.21 1.15 -16.37
CA GLN A 395 -1.18 1.13 -15.29
C GLN A 395 -1.33 -0.26 -14.69
N LEU A 396 -1.57 -0.29 -13.39
CA LEU A 396 -1.75 -1.54 -12.66
C LEU A 396 -3.14 -2.12 -12.98
N ASP A 397 -3.20 -3.38 -13.41
CA ASP A 397 -4.47 -4.08 -13.62
C ASP A 397 -4.73 -5.09 -12.51
N LEU A 398 -6.00 -5.32 -12.18
CA LEU A 398 -6.40 -6.42 -11.32
C LEU A 398 -6.64 -7.65 -12.20
N THR A 399 -5.67 -8.56 -12.23
CA THR A 399 -5.78 -9.79 -13.00
C THR A 399 -6.41 -10.91 -12.17
N MET A 400 -7.29 -11.69 -12.78
CA MET A 400 -8.06 -12.72 -12.09
C MET A 400 -8.14 -14.01 -12.89
N LYS A 401 -8.25 -15.14 -12.18
CA LYS A 401 -8.46 -16.46 -12.79
C LYS A 401 -9.78 -17.05 -12.32
N PHE A 402 -10.69 -17.35 -13.24
CA PHE A 402 -11.96 -18.02 -12.95
C PHE A 402 -11.92 -19.48 -13.39
N ASP A 403 -12.73 -20.34 -12.76
CA ASP A 403 -12.95 -21.70 -13.27
C ASP A 403 -13.69 -21.61 -14.61
N LYS A 404 -12.99 -21.97 -15.70
CA LYS A 404 -13.53 -21.83 -17.06
C LYS A 404 -14.75 -22.71 -17.27
N LYS A 405 -14.79 -23.89 -16.65
CA LYS A 405 -15.91 -24.82 -16.80
C LYS A 405 -17.16 -24.26 -16.13
N ALA A 406 -17.03 -23.71 -14.93
CA ALA A 406 -18.12 -23.05 -14.22
C ALA A 406 -18.67 -21.86 -15.01
N VAL A 407 -17.80 -21.00 -15.57
CA VAL A 407 -18.22 -19.87 -16.40
C VAL A 407 -18.99 -20.33 -17.64
N VAL A 408 -18.46 -21.33 -18.36
CA VAL A 408 -19.13 -21.87 -19.56
C VAL A 408 -20.49 -22.51 -19.21
N GLU A 409 -20.61 -23.19 -18.06
CA GLU A 409 -21.89 -23.73 -17.59
C GLU A 409 -22.93 -22.62 -17.35
N ARG A 410 -22.50 -21.40 -16.97
CA ARG A 410 -23.38 -20.22 -16.79
C ARG A 410 -23.85 -19.59 -18.10
N PHE A 411 -23.11 -19.73 -19.20
CA PHE A 411 -23.57 -19.25 -20.51
C PHE A 411 -24.81 -20.00 -21.02
N GLY A 412 -25.05 -21.22 -20.54
CA GLY A 412 -26.13 -22.07 -21.04
C GLY A 412 -25.87 -22.57 -22.47
N PRO A 413 -26.92 -22.88 -23.24
CA PRO A 413 -26.78 -23.36 -24.62
C PRO A 413 -26.20 -22.27 -25.53
N VAL A 414 -24.98 -22.48 -26.02
CA VAL A 414 -24.28 -21.57 -26.94
C VAL A 414 -23.89 -22.30 -28.24
N THR A 415 -23.70 -21.58 -29.35
CA THR A 415 -23.27 -22.14 -30.65
C THR A 415 -21.84 -21.73 -31.01
N ASP A 416 -21.17 -22.50 -31.88
CA ASP A 416 -19.83 -22.18 -32.39
C ASP A 416 -19.85 -20.83 -33.15
N GLY A 417 -18.93 -19.93 -32.81
CA GLY A 417 -18.84 -18.57 -33.36
C GLY A 417 -19.80 -17.55 -32.75
N GLN A 418 -20.58 -17.91 -31.73
CA GLN A 418 -21.48 -16.97 -31.04
C GLN A 418 -20.69 -15.93 -30.24
N SER A 419 -21.17 -14.69 -30.24
CA SER A 419 -20.77 -13.63 -29.29
C SER A 419 -21.57 -13.72 -28.00
N VAL A 420 -20.88 -13.69 -26.87
CA VAL A 420 -21.51 -13.67 -25.54
C VAL A 420 -20.88 -12.56 -24.73
N THR A 421 -21.67 -11.54 -24.38
CA THR A 421 -21.23 -10.50 -23.45
C THR A 421 -21.08 -11.08 -22.06
N VAL A 422 -19.93 -10.84 -21.45
CA VAL A 422 -19.57 -11.25 -20.10
C VAL A 422 -19.46 -9.99 -19.27
N VAL A 423 -20.28 -9.93 -18.24
CA VAL A 423 -20.29 -8.83 -17.27
C VAL A 423 -19.49 -9.26 -16.04
N ILE A 424 -18.61 -8.37 -15.59
CA ILE A 424 -17.97 -8.41 -14.28
C ILE A 424 -18.63 -7.36 -13.40
N GLU A 425 -18.95 -7.73 -12.18
CA GLU A 425 -19.57 -6.84 -11.18
C GLU A 425 -18.81 -6.95 -9.87
N GLY A 426 -18.89 -5.92 -9.04
CA GLY A 426 -18.25 -5.93 -7.73
C GLY A 426 -18.49 -4.62 -6.99
N LYS A 427 -17.71 -4.43 -5.93
CA LYS A 427 -17.69 -3.22 -5.11
C LYS A 427 -16.26 -2.76 -4.89
N LEU A 428 -16.10 -1.46 -4.73
CA LEU A 428 -14.92 -0.88 -4.12
C LEU A 428 -15.01 -1.00 -2.60
N TYR A 429 -13.89 -0.86 -1.89
CA TYR A 429 -13.88 -0.90 -0.42
C TYR A 429 -14.75 0.18 0.24
N ASP A 430 -15.04 1.29 -0.46
CA ASP A 430 -15.97 2.32 0.02
C ASP A 430 -17.46 1.95 -0.16
N GLY A 431 -17.75 0.78 -0.72
CA GLY A 431 -19.08 0.26 -0.98
C GLY A 431 -19.65 0.61 -2.36
N THR A 432 -18.97 1.46 -3.15
CA THR A 432 -19.39 1.83 -4.50
C THR A 432 -19.45 0.59 -5.40
N ALA A 433 -20.63 0.29 -5.93
CA ALA A 433 -20.79 -0.79 -6.90
C ALA A 433 -20.13 -0.42 -8.22
N PHE A 434 -19.56 -1.41 -8.91
CA PHE A 434 -19.03 -1.24 -10.26
C PHE A 434 -19.47 -2.36 -11.18
N GLU A 435 -19.45 -2.08 -12.47
CA GLU A 435 -19.73 -3.02 -13.54
C GLU A 435 -18.76 -2.80 -14.71
N GLY A 436 -18.34 -3.87 -15.36
CA GLY A 436 -17.58 -3.82 -16.60
C GLY A 436 -18.00 -4.95 -17.52
N GLU A 437 -17.80 -4.79 -18.82
CA GLU A 437 -18.20 -5.80 -19.79
C GLU A 437 -17.19 -6.02 -20.91
N ASP A 438 -17.19 -7.26 -21.40
CA ASP A 438 -16.42 -7.62 -22.59
C ASP A 438 -17.03 -8.84 -23.31
N VAL A 439 -16.69 -9.03 -24.59
CA VAL A 439 -17.42 -9.99 -25.44
C VAL A 439 -16.58 -11.22 -25.76
N ALA A 440 -17.07 -12.40 -25.35
CA ALA A 440 -16.48 -13.70 -25.66
C ALA A 440 -16.83 -14.15 -27.10
N LEU A 441 -15.87 -14.78 -27.78
CA LEU A 441 -16.11 -15.60 -28.97
C LEU A 441 -16.18 -17.08 -28.58
N ILE A 442 -17.35 -17.69 -28.70
CA ILE A 442 -17.57 -19.09 -28.33
C ILE A 442 -16.97 -20.05 -29.35
N LEU A 443 -16.15 -21.00 -28.88
CA LEU A 443 -15.58 -22.08 -29.69
C LEU A 443 -16.02 -23.46 -29.17
N GLN A 444 -16.84 -24.17 -29.96
CA GLN A 444 -17.30 -25.54 -29.68
C GLN A 444 -16.36 -26.63 -30.19
N LYS A 445 -15.60 -26.33 -31.23
CA LYS A 445 -14.54 -27.20 -31.76
C LYS A 445 -13.22 -26.59 -31.34
N GLY A 446 -12.39 -27.37 -30.61
CA GLY A 446 -10.98 -26.99 -30.49
C GLY A 446 -10.41 -26.85 -31.91
N LYS A 447 -9.58 -25.84 -32.17
CA LYS A 447 -8.89 -25.71 -33.46
C LYS A 447 -8.28 -27.06 -33.80
N ASP A 448 -8.89 -27.79 -34.73
CA ASP A 448 -8.22 -28.91 -35.36
C ASP A 448 -6.95 -28.30 -35.93
N LYS A 449 -5.79 -28.79 -35.47
CA LYS A 449 -4.55 -28.54 -36.19
C LYS A 449 -4.82 -29.03 -37.61
N GLU A 450 -5.06 -28.13 -38.54
CA GLU A 450 -4.91 -28.40 -39.96
C GLU A 450 -3.47 -28.90 -40.12
N LYS A 451 -3.32 -30.23 -40.05
CA LYS A 451 -2.15 -30.90 -40.57
C LYS A 451 -2.21 -30.65 -42.05
N GLY A 452 -1.50 -29.61 -42.50
CA GLY A 452 -1.13 -29.42 -43.89
C GLY A 452 -0.55 -30.74 -44.40
N ASN A 453 -1.38 -31.48 -45.11
CA ASN A 453 -1.00 -32.72 -45.75
C ASN A 453 -0.71 -32.38 -47.21
N GLU A 454 0.36 -31.63 -47.43
CA GLU A 454 0.99 -31.48 -48.73
C GLU A 454 2.38 -32.11 -48.63
N LYS A 455 2.39 -33.45 -48.53
CA LYS A 455 3.55 -34.22 -48.97
C LYS A 455 3.43 -34.37 -50.48
N GLU A 456 3.99 -33.40 -51.17
CA GLU A 456 4.45 -33.53 -52.54
C GLU A 456 5.42 -34.73 -52.58
N LYS A 457 4.92 -35.87 -53.06
CA LYS A 457 5.71 -37.06 -53.31
C LYS A 457 5.97 -37.10 -54.82
N THR A 458 7.00 -36.40 -55.24
CA THR A 458 7.68 -36.63 -56.51
C THR A 458 8.26 -38.04 -56.51
N SER A 459 7.52 -39.00 -57.08
CA SER A 459 8.08 -40.28 -57.49
C SER A 459 8.47 -40.18 -58.96
N GLU A 460 9.75 -39.92 -59.18
CA GLU A 460 10.38 -39.94 -60.48
C GLU A 460 10.64 -41.39 -60.94
N SER A 461 10.26 -41.64 -62.20
CA SER A 461 10.81 -42.65 -63.10
C SER A 461 10.57 -44.15 -62.81
N GLY A 462 9.60 -44.70 -63.54
CA GLY A 462 9.69 -46.07 -64.02
C GLY A 462 10.75 -46.19 -65.14
N LYS A 463 11.61 -47.20 -65.05
CA LYS A 463 12.44 -47.69 -66.17
C LYS A 463 11.72 -48.87 -66.87
N PRO A 464 11.95 -49.09 -68.17
CA PRO A 464 10.99 -49.71 -69.07
C PRO A 464 11.16 -51.23 -69.19
N SER A 465 10.06 -51.92 -69.48
CA SER A 465 10.09 -53.25 -70.10
C SER A 465 9.80 -53.10 -71.59
N LYS A 466 10.82 -53.33 -72.42
CA LYS A 466 10.66 -53.72 -73.82
C LYS A 466 10.29 -55.20 -73.84
N SER A 467 9.14 -55.52 -74.44
CA SER A 467 8.84 -56.86 -74.95
C SER A 467 9.55 -57.07 -76.31
N PRO A 468 9.51 -58.27 -76.91
CA PRO A 468 10.42 -59.37 -76.65
C PRO A 468 11.30 -59.69 -77.88
N LYS A 469 12.50 -60.21 -77.63
CA LYS A 469 13.12 -61.30 -78.38
C LYS A 469 14.31 -61.85 -77.62
#